data_AF-A0A926AVT2-F1
#
_entry.id   AF-A0A926AVT2-F1
#
_cell.length_a   1.000
_cell.length_b   1.000
_cell.length_c   1.000
_cell.angle_alpha   90.00
_cell.angle_beta   90.00
_cell.angle_gamma   90.00
#
_symmetry.space_group_name_H-M   'P 1'
#
loop_
_entity.id
_entity.type
_entity.pdbx_description
1 polymer ?
#
loop_
_entity_poly.entity_id
_entity_poly.type
_entity_poly.pdbx_seq_one_letter_code
_entity_poly.pdbx_strand_id
1 'polypeptide(L)'
;MERFEDQTIVDEVLERFQRQFSDLRERSGRLSVALRDVARGLSENGRIPATPLIADLRRFGNDFRELRSQWRAGGDLGPDPNGLAVEPATISELEQAFEHRVSVRSALAVLDRLDAVRLTDERDSVHWQRCLIEGSALRRELATSPSAQAAAQAKRLVSGDHPMSAVVTLIADRDELSDERWRTLQEIVVGSFGRDLATAIVRQRLTMPSARAGVASNGL
;
A
#
# COMPACT_ATOMS: atom_id res chain seq x y z
N MET A 1 -6.45 13.96 15.25
CA MET A 1 -7.66 13.19 14.86
C MET A 1 -7.49 12.63 13.44
N GLU A 2 -6.69 13.27 12.58
CA GLU A 2 -6.46 12.91 11.17
C GLU A 2 -5.73 11.57 10.88
N ARG A 3 -4.98 10.99 11.84
CA ARG A 3 -4.19 9.75 11.61
C ARG A 3 -5.02 8.47 11.46
N PHE A 4 -6.20 8.42 12.08
CA PHE A 4 -7.09 7.27 11.93
C PHE A 4 -7.93 7.39 10.66
N GLU A 5 -8.26 8.62 10.25
CA GLU A 5 -9.06 8.87 9.05
C GLU A 5 -8.33 8.44 7.78
N ASP A 6 -7.03 8.74 7.64
CA ASP A 6 -6.28 8.43 6.42
C ASP A 6 -6.06 6.92 6.22
N GLN A 7 -5.81 6.16 7.31
CA GLN A 7 -5.67 4.70 7.27
C GLN A 7 -7.03 4.01 7.04
N THR A 8 -8.09 4.48 7.70
CA THR A 8 -9.45 3.94 7.51
C THR A 8 -9.96 4.18 6.09
N ILE A 9 -9.66 5.33 5.47
CA ILE A 9 -10.00 5.61 4.07
C ILE A 9 -9.26 4.64 3.13
N VAL A 10 -7.99 4.34 3.38
CA VAL A 10 -7.22 3.37 2.57
C VAL A 10 -7.86 1.97 2.64
N ASP A 11 -8.26 1.54 3.83
CA ASP A 11 -8.84 0.22 4.07
C ASP A 11 -10.24 0.09 3.44
N GLU A 12 -11.09 1.11 3.58
CA GLU A 12 -12.42 1.13 2.93
C GLU A 12 -12.33 1.09 1.39
N VAL A 13 -11.36 1.81 0.84
CA VAL A 13 -11.08 1.82 -0.60
C VAL A 13 -10.60 0.43 -1.05
N LEU A 14 -9.68 -0.19 -0.30
CA LEU A 14 -9.18 -1.53 -0.57
C LEU A 14 -10.33 -2.55 -0.59
N GLU A 15 -11.19 -2.56 0.42
CA GLU A 15 -12.34 -3.46 0.51
C GLU A 15 -13.35 -3.24 -0.61
N ARG A 16 -13.59 -1.98 -1.00
CA ARG A 16 -14.48 -1.64 -2.13
C ARG A 16 -13.94 -2.22 -3.44
N PHE A 17 -12.67 -2.00 -3.74
CA PHE A 17 -12.04 -2.48 -4.96
C PHE A 17 -11.96 -4.01 -5.00
N GLN A 18 -11.60 -4.66 -3.89
CA GLN A 18 -11.59 -6.13 -3.78
C GLN A 18 -12.96 -6.76 -4.06
N ARG A 19 -14.03 -6.15 -3.56
CA ARG A 19 -15.40 -6.58 -3.89
C ARG A 19 -15.70 -6.42 -5.38
N GLN A 20 -15.37 -5.27 -5.97
CA GLN A 20 -15.57 -5.04 -7.40
C GLN A 20 -14.80 -6.04 -8.28
N PHE A 21 -13.55 -6.35 -7.92
CA PHE A 21 -12.75 -7.37 -8.63
C PHE A 21 -13.37 -8.76 -8.52
N SER A 22 -13.83 -9.14 -7.33
CA SER A 22 -14.50 -10.43 -7.09
C SER A 22 -15.78 -10.57 -7.92
N ASP A 23 -16.62 -9.54 -7.94
CA ASP A 23 -17.85 -9.48 -8.73
C ASP A 23 -17.55 -9.62 -10.24
N LEU A 24 -16.55 -8.87 -10.74
CA LEU A 24 -16.13 -8.92 -12.13
C LEU A 24 -15.59 -10.30 -12.52
N ARG A 25 -14.78 -10.93 -11.66
CA ARG A 25 -14.27 -12.29 -11.88
C ARG A 25 -15.39 -13.31 -11.95
N GLU A 26 -16.31 -13.30 -11.00
CA GLU A 26 -17.42 -14.24 -10.96
C GLU A 26 -18.30 -14.11 -12.22
N ARG A 27 -18.62 -12.87 -12.62
CA ARG A 27 -19.36 -12.60 -13.85
C ARG A 27 -18.59 -13.02 -15.10
N SER A 28 -17.28 -12.77 -15.16
CA SER A 28 -16.44 -13.21 -16.29
C SER A 28 -16.45 -14.74 -16.45
N GLY A 29 -16.43 -15.47 -15.33
CA GLY A 29 -16.53 -16.94 -15.32
C GLY A 29 -17.88 -17.41 -15.86
N ARG A 30 -18.99 -16.83 -15.37
CA ARG A 30 -20.34 -17.15 -15.86
C ARG A 30 -20.53 -16.85 -17.34
N LEU A 31 -20.08 -15.68 -17.78
CA LEU A 31 -20.14 -15.26 -19.20
C LEU A 31 -19.30 -16.16 -20.10
N SER A 32 -18.12 -16.61 -19.63
CA SER A 32 -17.25 -17.49 -20.40
C SER A 32 -17.89 -18.86 -20.65
N VAL A 33 -18.62 -19.41 -19.66
CA VAL A 33 -19.39 -20.65 -19.82
C VAL A 33 -20.54 -20.43 -20.81
N ALA A 34 -21.35 -19.38 -20.60
CA ALA A 34 -22.48 -19.07 -21.48
C ALA A 34 -22.06 -18.83 -22.94
N LEU A 35 -20.94 -18.12 -23.16
CA LEU A 35 -20.40 -17.89 -24.50
C LEU A 35 -19.94 -19.18 -25.17
N ARG A 36 -19.32 -20.09 -24.42
CA ARG A 36 -18.87 -21.39 -24.95
C ARG A 36 -20.07 -22.24 -25.37
N ASP A 37 -21.15 -22.24 -24.59
CA ASP A 37 -22.36 -22.99 -24.92
C ASP A 37 -23.08 -22.42 -26.13
N VAL A 38 -23.15 -21.10 -26.25
CA VAL A 38 -23.70 -20.43 -27.44
C VAL A 38 -22.83 -20.67 -28.67
N ALA A 39 -21.50 -20.59 -28.55
CA ALA A 39 -20.59 -20.88 -29.65
C ALA A 39 -20.77 -22.32 -30.16
N ARG A 40 -20.89 -23.29 -29.25
CA ARG A 40 -21.19 -24.68 -29.61
C ARG A 40 -22.55 -24.80 -30.31
N GLY A 41 -23.59 -24.18 -29.76
CA GLY A 41 -24.94 -24.18 -30.35
C GLY A 41 -25.02 -23.48 -31.72
N LEU A 42 -24.18 -22.48 -31.96
CA LEU A 42 -24.05 -21.81 -33.26
C LEU A 42 -23.36 -22.73 -34.27
N SER A 43 -22.27 -23.39 -33.88
CA SER A 43 -21.55 -24.34 -34.75
C SER A 43 -22.37 -25.58 -35.10
N GLU A 44 -23.18 -26.08 -34.17
CA GLU A 44 -23.97 -27.30 -34.37
C GLU A 44 -25.32 -27.01 -35.05
N ASN A 45 -25.99 -25.92 -34.68
CA ASN A 45 -27.40 -25.68 -35.02
C ASN A 45 -27.69 -24.27 -35.58
N GLY A 46 -26.67 -23.44 -35.83
CA GLY A 46 -26.86 -22.08 -36.36
C GLY A 46 -27.59 -21.12 -35.41
N ARG A 47 -27.67 -21.44 -34.11
CA ARG A 47 -28.41 -20.61 -33.13
C ARG A 47 -27.66 -19.33 -32.78
N ILE A 48 -28.32 -18.21 -33.01
CA ILE A 48 -27.80 -16.86 -32.68
C ILE A 48 -27.87 -16.64 -31.15
N PRO A 49 -26.90 -15.91 -30.54
CA PRO A 49 -26.93 -15.55 -29.13
C PRO A 49 -28.24 -14.87 -28.71
N ALA A 50 -28.77 -15.26 -27.55
CA ALA A 50 -29.95 -14.63 -26.99
C ALA A 50 -29.67 -13.18 -26.55
N THR A 51 -30.65 -12.29 -26.72
CA THR A 51 -30.58 -10.87 -26.33
C THR A 51 -30.10 -10.64 -24.88
N PRO A 52 -30.48 -11.47 -23.87
CA PRO A 52 -29.97 -11.34 -22.51
C PRO A 52 -28.45 -11.47 -22.41
N LEU A 53 -27.83 -12.40 -23.14
CA LEU A 53 -26.37 -12.59 -23.12
C LEU A 53 -25.63 -11.38 -23.69
N ILE A 54 -26.19 -10.77 -24.73
CA ILE A 54 -25.64 -9.53 -25.31
C ILE A 54 -25.73 -8.37 -24.32
N ALA A 55 -26.83 -8.27 -23.57
CA ALA A 55 -26.99 -7.26 -22.52
C ALA A 55 -25.98 -7.46 -21.38
N ASP A 56 -25.78 -8.71 -20.93
CA ASP A 56 -24.83 -9.04 -19.88
C ASP A 56 -23.38 -8.74 -20.28
N LEU A 57 -23.00 -9.02 -21.54
CA LEU A 57 -21.67 -8.67 -22.07
C LEU A 57 -21.45 -7.16 -22.12
N ARG A 58 -22.46 -6.40 -22.55
CA ARG A 58 -22.40 -4.92 -22.55
C ARG A 58 -22.24 -4.38 -21.14
N ARG A 59 -22.98 -4.93 -20.18
CA ARG A 59 -22.89 -4.54 -18.77
C ARG A 59 -21.50 -4.84 -18.22
N PHE A 60 -20.98 -6.05 -18.43
CA PHE A 60 -19.61 -6.41 -18.02
C PHE A 60 -18.56 -5.46 -18.60
N GLY A 61 -18.64 -5.15 -19.90
CA GLY A 61 -17.70 -4.24 -20.54
C GLY A 61 -17.78 -2.80 -20.00
N ASN A 62 -18.97 -2.34 -19.62
CA ASN A 62 -19.15 -1.03 -18.98
C ASN A 62 -18.60 -1.02 -17.56
N ASP A 63 -18.91 -2.04 -16.75
CA ASP A 63 -18.42 -2.17 -15.37
C ASP A 63 -16.88 -2.21 -15.35
N PHE A 64 -16.24 -2.95 -16.26
CA PHE A 64 -14.79 -3.00 -16.36
C PHE A 64 -14.18 -1.66 -16.81
N ARG A 65 -14.80 -0.97 -17.77
CA ARG A 65 -14.33 0.35 -18.22
C ARG A 65 -14.44 1.39 -17.13
N GLU A 66 -15.52 1.35 -16.36
CA GLU A 66 -15.74 2.22 -15.21
C GLU A 66 -14.67 1.97 -14.14
N LEU A 67 -14.38 0.71 -13.80
CA LEU A 67 -13.33 0.38 -12.83
C LEU A 67 -11.94 0.86 -13.27
N ARG A 68 -11.61 0.71 -14.57
CA ARG A 68 -10.35 1.25 -15.14
C ARG A 68 -10.30 2.78 -15.08
N SER A 69 -11.44 3.45 -15.29
CA SER A 69 -11.57 4.90 -15.17
C SER A 69 -11.32 5.36 -13.73
N GLN A 70 -11.93 4.69 -12.76
CA GLN A 70 -11.74 4.98 -11.33
C GLN A 70 -10.29 4.78 -10.89
N TRP A 71 -9.64 3.69 -11.33
CA TRP A 71 -8.21 3.48 -11.08
C TRP A 71 -7.35 4.58 -11.71
N ARG A 72 -7.64 4.98 -12.95
CA ARG A 72 -6.91 6.05 -13.66
C ARG A 72 -7.01 7.40 -12.97
N ALA A 73 -8.21 7.76 -12.52
CA ALA A 73 -8.47 9.02 -11.85
C ALA A 73 -7.70 9.15 -10.52
N GLY A 74 -7.03 8.09 -10.06
CA GLY A 74 -6.26 8.07 -8.81
C GLY A 74 -7.15 7.97 -7.58
N GLY A 75 -8.39 8.47 -7.65
CA GLY A 75 -9.37 8.42 -6.58
C GLY A 75 -8.77 8.81 -5.24
N ASP A 76 -9.19 8.11 -4.18
CA ASP A 76 -8.67 8.28 -2.83
C ASP A 76 -7.24 7.73 -2.66
N LEU A 77 -6.69 7.04 -3.66
CA LEU A 77 -5.32 6.51 -3.68
C LEU A 77 -4.27 7.54 -4.11
N GLY A 78 -4.70 8.69 -4.61
CA GLY A 78 -3.83 9.69 -5.22
C GLY A 78 -3.39 9.32 -6.65
N PRO A 79 -2.71 10.24 -7.35
CA PRO A 79 -2.22 9.98 -8.70
C PRO A 79 -1.26 8.78 -8.71
N ASP A 80 -1.14 8.11 -9.86
CA ASP A 80 -0.12 7.09 -10.03
C ASP A 80 1.25 7.66 -9.64
N PRO A 81 1.94 7.14 -8.62
CA PRO A 81 3.28 7.62 -8.30
C PRO A 81 4.20 7.46 -9.51
N ASN A 82 3.90 6.53 -10.42
CA ASN A 82 4.81 6.18 -11.49
C ASN A 82 4.52 6.89 -12.80
N GLY A 83 3.29 7.37 -13.04
CA GLY A 83 2.88 7.91 -14.35
C GLY A 83 3.04 6.94 -15.55
N LEU A 84 3.48 5.70 -15.30
CA LEU A 84 3.84 4.67 -16.28
C LEU A 84 2.67 3.70 -16.48
N ALA A 85 1.49 4.20 -16.85
CA ALA A 85 0.35 3.30 -17.05
C ALA A 85 0.31 2.78 -18.50
N VAL A 86 0.93 1.62 -18.75
CA VAL A 86 0.33 0.69 -19.71
C VAL A 86 -1.05 0.38 -19.15
N GLU A 87 -2.10 0.70 -19.90
CA GLU A 87 -3.46 0.56 -19.41
C GLU A 87 -3.78 -0.94 -19.23
N PRO A 88 -4.05 -1.41 -18.00
CA PRO A 88 -4.27 -2.83 -17.75
C PRO A 88 -5.42 -3.32 -18.62
N ALA A 89 -5.15 -4.31 -19.48
CA ALA A 89 -6.11 -4.82 -20.47
C ALA A 89 -7.02 -5.90 -19.88
N THR A 90 -6.59 -6.54 -18.80
CA THR A 90 -7.32 -7.63 -18.14
C THR A 90 -7.68 -7.28 -16.70
N ILE A 91 -8.67 -7.98 -16.13
CA ILE A 91 -9.03 -7.86 -14.71
C ILE A 91 -7.80 -8.17 -13.82
N SER A 92 -7.01 -9.19 -14.19
CA SER A 92 -5.83 -9.59 -13.43
C SER A 92 -4.74 -8.52 -13.44
N GLU A 93 -4.49 -7.89 -14.59
CA GLU A 93 -3.52 -6.79 -14.68
C GLU A 93 -3.98 -5.58 -13.86
N LEU A 94 -5.28 -5.27 -13.90
CA LEU A 94 -5.83 -4.15 -13.14
C LEU A 94 -5.72 -4.37 -11.63
N GLU A 95 -5.97 -5.60 -11.18
CA GLU A 95 -5.84 -5.97 -9.77
C GLU A 95 -4.38 -5.93 -9.30
N GLN A 96 -3.44 -6.46 -10.10
CA GLN A 96 -2.01 -6.35 -9.80
C GLN A 96 -1.53 -4.89 -9.74
N ALA A 97 -1.98 -4.05 -10.67
CA ALA A 97 -1.66 -2.63 -10.68
C ALA A 97 -2.25 -1.90 -9.46
N PHE A 98 -3.44 -2.30 -9.02
CA PHE A 98 -4.08 -1.77 -7.81
C PHE A 98 -3.32 -2.17 -6.54
N GLU A 99 -3.04 -3.47 -6.35
CA GLU A 99 -2.27 -3.98 -5.21
C GLU A 99 -0.89 -3.31 -5.12
N HIS A 100 -0.23 -3.14 -6.27
CA HIS A 100 1.05 -2.45 -6.34
C HIS A 100 0.94 -1.00 -5.86
N ARG A 101 -0.06 -0.23 -6.33
CA ARG A 101 -0.28 1.15 -5.86
C ARG A 101 -0.56 1.22 -4.37
N VAL A 102 -1.42 0.34 -3.85
CA VAL A 102 -1.72 0.28 -2.41
C VAL A 102 -0.43 0.02 -1.64
N SER A 103 0.36 -0.98 -2.05
CA SER A 103 1.63 -1.31 -1.40
C SER A 103 2.63 -0.15 -1.41
N VAL A 104 2.78 0.55 -2.55
CA VAL A 104 3.67 1.71 -2.65
C VAL A 104 3.20 2.83 -1.73
N ARG A 105 1.90 3.14 -1.74
CA ARG A 105 1.36 4.20 -0.88
C ARG A 105 1.52 3.90 0.61
N SER A 106 1.20 2.68 1.04
CA SER A 106 1.39 2.27 2.42
C SER A 106 2.87 2.28 2.81
N ALA A 107 3.78 1.91 1.91
CA ALA A 107 5.22 2.01 2.13
C ALA A 107 5.68 3.47 2.28
N LEU A 108 5.18 4.39 1.44
CA LEU A 108 5.45 5.82 1.56
C LEU A 108 4.97 6.38 2.91
N ALA A 109 3.78 5.97 3.38
CA ALA A 109 3.27 6.37 4.69
C ALA A 109 4.19 5.91 5.85
N VAL A 110 4.78 4.71 5.76
CA VAL A 110 5.79 4.25 6.73
C VAL A 110 7.04 5.13 6.70
N LEU A 111 7.51 5.53 5.51
CA LEU A 111 8.65 6.43 5.36
C LEU A 111 8.34 7.85 5.88
N ASP A 112 7.12 8.33 5.72
CA ASP A 112 6.69 9.62 6.26
C ASP A 112 6.64 9.59 7.80
N ARG A 113 6.24 8.46 8.39
CA ARG A 113 6.38 8.23 9.84
C ARG A 113 7.84 8.23 10.27
N LEU A 114 8.74 7.61 9.50
CA LEU A 114 10.18 7.63 9.78
C LEU A 114 10.73 9.06 9.78
N ASP A 115 10.37 9.87 8.78
CA ASP A 115 10.80 11.27 8.69
C ASP A 115 10.22 12.16 9.78
N ALA A 116 9.10 11.77 10.39
CA ALA A 116 8.52 12.47 11.53
C ALA A 116 9.30 12.23 12.83
N VAL A 117 10.12 11.18 12.93
CA VAL A 117 10.93 10.91 14.13
C VAL A 117 11.93 12.05 14.35
N ARG A 118 12.12 12.43 15.62
CA ARG A 118 13.04 13.48 16.06
C ARG A 118 14.06 12.90 17.04
N LEU A 119 15.33 13.30 16.90
CA LEU A 119 16.34 13.04 17.92
C LEU A 119 16.17 14.03 19.06
N THR A 120 16.26 13.50 20.27
CA THR A 120 16.35 14.29 21.50
C THR A 120 17.81 14.66 21.82
N ASP A 121 18.79 13.96 21.25
CA ASP A 121 20.23 14.17 21.54
C ASP A 121 21.12 13.88 20.33
N GLU A 122 21.95 14.86 19.93
CA GLU A 122 22.78 14.83 18.72
C GLU A 122 23.88 13.75 18.71
N ARG A 123 24.25 13.16 19.86
CA ARG A 123 25.35 12.18 19.93
C ARG A 123 25.04 10.86 19.20
N ASP A 124 23.78 10.58 18.89
CA ASP A 124 23.35 9.37 18.14
C ASP A 124 23.08 9.66 16.65
N SER A 125 23.48 10.85 16.16
CA SER A 125 23.05 11.35 14.85
C SER A 125 23.56 10.55 13.65
N VAL A 126 24.73 9.92 13.72
CA VAL A 126 25.35 9.28 12.54
C VAL A 126 24.54 8.07 12.03
N HIS A 127 24.17 7.14 12.92
CA HIS A 127 23.42 5.94 12.55
C HIS A 127 21.97 6.28 12.15
N TRP A 128 21.39 7.28 12.80
CA TRP A 128 20.09 7.79 12.43
C TRP A 128 20.10 8.50 11.07
N GLN A 129 21.11 9.34 10.80
CA GLN A 129 21.27 10.01 9.51
C GLN A 129 21.39 9.00 8.37
N ARG A 130 22.12 7.90 8.58
CA ARG A 130 22.17 6.80 7.62
C ARG A 130 20.78 6.22 7.34
N CYS A 131 19.99 5.96 8.37
CA CYS A 131 18.62 5.46 8.24
C CYS A 131 17.75 6.43 7.40
N LEU A 132 17.83 7.74 7.67
CA LEU A 132 17.09 8.77 6.92
C LEU A 132 17.54 8.90 5.46
N ILE A 133 18.85 8.81 5.20
CA ILE A 133 19.40 8.85 3.82
C ILE A 133 18.91 7.65 3.03
N GLU A 134 18.99 6.44 3.60
CA GLU A 134 18.48 5.22 2.97
C GLU A 134 16.96 5.32 2.74
N GLY A 135 16.21 5.84 3.71
CA GLY A 135 14.75 6.04 3.60
C GLY A 135 14.36 7.03 2.51
N SER A 136 15.09 8.14 2.41
CA SER A 136 14.91 9.14 1.35
C SER A 136 15.27 8.61 -0.03
N ALA A 137 16.30 7.76 -0.13
CA ALA A 137 16.64 7.07 -1.39
C ALA A 137 15.51 6.11 -1.82
N LEU A 138 15.00 5.29 -0.89
CA LEU A 138 13.91 4.37 -1.16
C LEU A 138 12.62 5.10 -1.52
N ARG A 139 12.29 6.21 -0.84
CA ARG A 139 11.15 7.06 -1.19
C ARG A 139 11.23 7.52 -2.65
N ARG A 140 12.39 8.01 -3.07
CA ARG A 140 12.61 8.46 -4.46
C ARG A 140 12.46 7.31 -5.45
N GLU A 141 13.01 6.13 -5.14
CA GLU A 141 12.88 4.95 -6.00
C GLU A 141 11.41 4.54 -6.17
N LEU A 142 10.65 4.48 -5.06
CA LEU A 142 9.22 4.16 -5.06
C LEU A 142 8.36 5.19 -5.81
N ALA A 143 8.78 6.45 -5.83
CA ALA A 143 8.02 7.55 -6.44
C ALA A 143 8.37 7.84 -7.90
N THR A 144 9.41 7.24 -8.48
CA THR A 144 9.89 7.61 -9.83
C THR A 144 10.00 6.45 -10.80
N SER A 145 10.41 5.27 -10.35
CA SER A 145 10.43 4.05 -11.17
C SER A 145 10.60 2.84 -10.26
N PRO A 146 9.51 2.17 -9.88
CA PRO A 146 9.59 1.01 -9.03
C PRO A 146 10.17 -0.15 -9.82
N SER A 147 11.46 -0.38 -9.61
CA SER A 147 12.11 -1.62 -9.98
C SER A 147 11.41 -2.80 -9.28
N ALA A 148 11.59 -4.02 -9.79
CA ALA A 148 11.10 -5.21 -9.08
C ALA A 148 11.64 -5.27 -7.63
N GLN A 149 12.85 -4.72 -7.42
CA GLN A 149 13.47 -4.58 -6.11
C GLN A 149 12.74 -3.54 -5.24
N ALA A 150 12.39 -2.37 -5.77
CA ALA A 150 11.62 -1.36 -5.06
C ALA A 150 10.25 -1.91 -4.62
N ALA A 151 9.56 -2.64 -5.51
CA ALA A 151 8.30 -3.29 -5.19
C ALA A 151 8.45 -4.32 -4.06
N ALA A 152 9.54 -5.08 -4.03
CA ALA A 152 9.84 -5.99 -2.93
C ALA A 152 10.12 -5.24 -1.61
N GLN A 153 10.84 -4.12 -1.64
CA GLN A 153 11.07 -3.29 -0.45
C GLN A 153 9.78 -2.64 0.06
N ALA A 154 8.88 -2.20 -0.83
CA ALA A 154 7.56 -1.69 -0.45
C ALA A 154 6.75 -2.74 0.31
N LYS A 155 6.70 -3.98 -0.20
CA LYS A 155 6.03 -5.10 0.49
C LYS A 155 6.61 -5.34 1.89
N ARG A 156 7.94 -5.33 2.03
CA ARG A 156 8.62 -5.50 3.32
C ARG A 156 8.35 -4.34 4.28
N LEU A 157 8.25 -3.11 3.79
CA LEU A 157 7.89 -1.94 4.62
C LEU A 157 6.49 -2.12 5.21
N VAL A 158 5.55 -2.54 4.37
CA VAL A 158 4.14 -2.77 4.75
C VAL A 158 3.99 -3.98 5.69
N SER A 159 4.72 -5.07 5.46
CA SER A 159 4.65 -6.27 6.33
C SER A 159 5.34 -6.08 7.69
N GLY A 160 6.13 -5.01 7.87
CA GLY A 160 6.92 -4.78 9.08
C GLY A 160 8.28 -5.48 9.09
N ASP A 161 8.66 -6.17 8.02
CA ASP A 161 9.94 -6.92 7.92
C ASP A 161 11.11 -6.07 7.39
N HIS A 162 10.83 -4.82 7.02
CA HIS A 162 11.86 -3.87 6.63
C HIS A 162 12.49 -3.21 7.87
N PRO A 163 13.83 -3.02 7.89
CA PRO A 163 14.50 -2.39 9.03
C PRO A 163 13.95 -1.02 9.41
N MET A 164 13.57 -0.19 8.44
CA MET A 164 12.95 1.12 8.71
C MET A 164 11.56 0.98 9.33
N SER A 165 10.79 -0.03 8.94
CA SER A 165 9.49 -0.31 9.57
C SER A 165 9.70 -0.73 11.03
N ALA A 166 10.69 -1.60 11.28
CA ALA A 166 11.06 -1.98 12.63
C ALA A 166 11.48 -0.80 13.51
N VAL A 167 12.25 0.17 12.97
CA VAL A 167 12.57 1.41 13.69
C VAL A 167 11.32 2.21 14.03
N VAL A 168 10.42 2.42 13.06
CA VAL A 168 9.17 3.17 13.28
C VAL A 168 8.31 2.49 14.34
N THR A 169 8.11 1.18 14.26
CA THR A 169 7.29 0.41 15.19
C THR A 169 7.87 0.42 16.61
N LEU A 170 9.19 0.25 16.78
CA LEU A 170 9.83 0.32 18.09
C LEU A 170 9.73 1.69 18.77
N ILE A 171 9.57 2.76 17.99
CA ILE A 171 9.44 4.14 18.51
C ILE A 171 7.98 4.51 18.74
N ALA A 172 7.11 4.24 17.77
CA ALA A 172 5.73 4.74 17.75
C ALA A 172 4.76 3.83 18.50
N ASP A 173 4.98 2.52 18.46
CA ASP A 173 4.02 1.51 18.92
C ASP A 173 4.58 0.75 20.15
N ARG A 174 5.60 1.32 20.81
CA ARG A 174 6.39 0.69 21.88
C ARG A 174 5.56 0.04 22.98
N ASP A 175 4.53 0.75 23.45
CA ASP A 175 3.72 0.33 24.60
C ASP A 175 2.75 -0.81 24.26
N GLU A 176 2.56 -1.11 22.97
CA GLU A 176 1.66 -2.15 22.46
C GLU A 176 2.40 -3.44 22.05
N LEU A 177 3.73 -3.42 22.08
CA LEU A 177 4.56 -4.56 21.66
C LEU A 177 4.72 -5.60 22.76
N SER A 178 4.59 -6.87 22.39
CA SER A 178 5.03 -7.98 23.24
C SER A 178 6.56 -8.04 23.31
N ASP A 179 7.11 -8.58 24.39
CA ASP A 179 8.56 -8.74 24.58
C ASP A 179 9.21 -9.52 23.44
N GLU A 180 8.52 -10.53 22.90
CA GLU A 180 9.01 -11.33 21.78
C GLU A 180 9.10 -10.50 20.50
N ARG A 181 8.04 -9.74 20.19
CA ARG A 181 8.03 -8.88 19.01
C ARG A 181 9.05 -7.76 19.15
N TRP A 182 9.18 -7.18 20.34
CA TRP A 182 10.20 -6.19 20.65
C TRP A 182 11.61 -6.73 20.34
N ARG A 183 11.94 -7.93 20.83
CA ARG A 183 13.24 -8.57 20.59
C ARG A 183 13.51 -8.77 19.09
N THR A 184 12.54 -9.34 18.35
CA THR A 184 12.69 -9.56 16.90
C THR A 184 12.97 -8.24 16.16
N LEU A 185 12.20 -7.19 16.44
CA LEU A 185 12.39 -5.89 15.78
C LEU A 185 13.73 -5.28 16.16
N GLN A 186 14.15 -5.40 17.43
CA GLN A 186 15.45 -4.92 17.88
C GLN A 186 16.61 -5.62 17.16
N GLU A 187 16.54 -6.93 16.96
CA GLU A 187 17.54 -7.71 16.21
C GLU A 187 17.63 -7.25 14.75
N ILE A 188 16.50 -7.00 14.09
CA ILE A 188 16.43 -6.47 12.73
C ILE A 188 17.15 -5.10 12.64
N VAL A 189 16.89 -4.21 13.59
CA VAL A 189 17.53 -2.88 13.64
C VAL A 189 19.03 -3.00 13.89
N VAL A 190 19.45 -3.84 14.84
CA VAL A 190 20.87 -4.07 15.14
C VAL A 190 21.60 -4.61 13.92
N GLY A 191 21.03 -5.58 13.22
CA GLY A 191 21.65 -6.19 12.04
C GLY A 191 21.80 -5.23 10.86
N SER A 192 20.93 -4.23 10.75
CA SER A 192 20.89 -3.33 9.58
C SER A 192 21.59 -1.99 9.82
N PHE A 193 21.36 -1.37 10.98
CA PHE A 193 21.82 -0.02 11.30
C PHE A 193 22.83 0.03 12.46
N GLY A 194 23.01 -1.08 13.18
CA GLY A 194 23.96 -1.22 14.27
C GLY A 194 23.36 -1.06 15.67
N ARG A 195 24.17 -1.38 16.69
CA ARG A 195 23.75 -1.38 18.10
C ARG A 195 23.49 0.02 18.65
N ASP A 196 24.15 1.04 18.13
CA ASP A 196 24.03 2.40 18.63
C ASP A 196 22.63 2.96 18.37
N LEU A 197 22.08 2.74 17.16
CA LEU A 197 20.70 3.11 16.86
C LEU A 197 19.69 2.34 17.71
N ALA A 198 19.86 1.02 17.86
CA ALA A 198 19.00 0.22 18.71
C ALA A 198 19.02 0.70 20.17
N THR A 199 20.20 1.08 20.67
CA THR A 199 20.36 1.62 22.03
C THR A 199 19.68 2.99 22.17
N ALA A 200 19.78 3.85 21.16
CA ALA A 200 19.10 5.14 21.13
C ALA A 200 17.58 4.99 21.24
N ILE A 201 17.00 4.02 20.52
CA ILE A 201 15.58 3.67 20.59
C ILE A 201 15.19 3.21 22.00
N VAL A 202 15.93 2.25 22.57
CA VAL A 202 15.67 1.72 23.93
C VAL A 202 15.67 2.84 24.97
N ARG A 203 16.65 3.75 24.86
CA ARG A 203 16.82 4.92 25.73
C ARG A 203 15.87 6.08 25.45
N GLN A 204 14.91 5.93 24.53
CA GLN A 204 13.93 6.97 24.17
C GLN A 204 14.58 8.29 23.69
N ARG A 205 15.77 8.19 23.07
CA ARG A 205 16.46 9.35 22.48
C ARG A 205 15.92 9.69 21.09
N LEU A 206 14.97 8.88 20.59
CA LEU A 206 14.19 9.08 19.38
C LEU A 206 12.72 9.15 19.79
N THR A 207 12.05 10.22 19.40
CA THR A 207 10.64 10.44 19.73
C THR A 207 9.85 10.78 18.48
N MET A 208 8.59 10.36 18.46
CA MET A 208 7.63 10.85 17.48
C MET A 208 6.94 12.09 18.05
N PRO A 209 6.70 13.14 17.23
CA PRO A 209 5.90 14.27 17.67
C PRO A 209 4.54 13.76 18.13
N SER A 210 4.27 13.93 19.43
CA SER A 210 2.97 13.62 20.00
C SER A 210 1.96 14.59 19.43
N ALA A 211 0.87 14.08 18.85
CA ALA A 211 -0.22 14.89 18.29
C ALA A 211 -0.97 15.74 19.33
N ARG A 212 -0.47 15.85 20.57
CA ARG A 212 -1.08 16.55 21.70
C ARG A 212 -0.35 17.80 22.20
N ALA A 213 0.74 18.23 21.57
CA ALA A 213 1.44 19.46 21.99
C ALA A 213 1.07 20.65 21.09
N GLY A 214 -0.20 21.05 21.13
CA GLY A 214 -0.74 22.14 20.31
C GLY A 214 -1.90 22.89 20.96
N VAL A 215 -1.95 22.96 22.29
CA VAL A 215 -2.78 23.95 23.01
C VAL A 215 -1.94 24.51 24.16
N ALA A 216 -0.96 25.35 23.80
CA ALA A 216 -0.39 26.26 24.77
C ALA A 216 -1.48 27.28 25.12
N SER A 217 -2.03 27.10 26.31
CA SER A 217 -2.62 28.13 27.17
C SER A 217 -2.05 29.53 26.88
N ASN A 218 -2.77 30.34 26.10
CA ASN A 218 -2.63 31.79 26.18
C ASN A 218 -3.48 32.24 27.38
N GLY A 219 -2.83 32.27 28.54
CA GLY A 219 -3.28 33.09 29.66
C GLY A 219 -2.67 34.48 29.51
N LEU A 220 -3.55 35.47 29.35
CA LEU A 220 -3.49 36.79 30.01
C LEU A 220 -4.92 37.34 30.06
#